data_AF-A0A9K3LXT5-F1
#
_entry.id   AF-A0A9K3LXT5-F1
#
_cell.length_a   1.000
_cell.length_b   1.000
_cell.length_c   1.000
_cell.angle_alpha   90.00
_cell.angle_beta   90.00
_cell.angle_gamma   90.00
#
_symmetry.space_group_name_H-M   'P 1'
#
loop_
_entity.id
_entity.type
_entity.pdbx_description
1 polymer ?
#
loop_
_entity_poly.entity_id
_entity_poly.type
_entity_poly.pdbx_seq_one_letter_code
_entity_poly.pdbx_strand_id
1 'polypeptide(L)'
;MPSLVQESYPPHLLAQKLNNRGAYQAEQGYYESAISTYVKALKLSESSANHAPCGCRYCSLNTCMSTSASSSTSSLSPILMRRSCPQGHKSTPRPSSRKASQQQQEQEEDGYYHDDNDVIMMEDEEEVMPFAPVSPSFSVSSSYGTSFTQDPTEEPFNCGGYVYRHALRVHPHTIHYCHNMGVTLSLVIIFNLALAHHLMGIRRNNIKNTGSSSWNNSVPNMDVNYDSKALKKALQLYELAYQLHVDEQQMAATTNCATHHQQREDREEAQEQEGFESKRMGMLRFTMIVSNNLGEIHRVAKNTTKHVMCLQHLLSTIMYMVDGHFLMDNNNNNNNNNNDNQDNRIRSGITSRSNSSSGTTRTSISTFPITTTPTVSTEELDGFLRNASPLMLYDICAGAA
;
A
#
# COMPACT_ATOMS: atom_id res chain seq x y z
N MET A 1 -11.72 45.14 5.00
CA MET A 1 -11.00 43.98 4.46
C MET A 1 -11.51 42.75 5.19
N PRO A 2 -12.31 41.88 4.56
CA PRO A 2 -12.72 40.65 5.22
C PRO A 2 -11.46 39.83 5.52
N SER A 3 -11.23 39.57 6.81
CA SER A 3 -10.23 38.60 7.24
C SER A 3 -10.53 37.29 6.52
N LEU A 4 -9.59 36.86 5.66
CA LEU A 4 -9.61 35.52 5.08
C LEU A 4 -9.77 34.54 6.24
N VAL A 5 -10.98 34.03 6.41
CA VAL A 5 -11.24 32.96 7.35
C VAL A 5 -10.39 31.81 6.87
N GLN A 6 -9.31 31.54 7.59
CA GLN A 6 -8.41 30.43 7.32
C GLN A 6 -9.24 29.17 7.54
N GLU A 7 -9.82 28.67 6.44
CA GLU A 7 -10.69 27.51 6.42
C GLU A 7 -9.82 26.32 6.81
N SER A 8 -9.78 26.02 8.11
CA SER A 8 -8.91 25.00 8.67
C SER A 8 -9.28 23.65 8.07
N TYR A 9 -8.38 23.11 7.26
CA TYR A 9 -8.58 21.80 6.65
C TYR A 9 -8.64 20.72 7.74
N PRO A 10 -9.52 19.72 7.61
CA PRO A 10 -9.51 18.56 8.49
C PRO A 10 -8.10 17.91 8.54
N PRO A 11 -7.57 17.55 9.72
CA PRO A 11 -6.21 17.03 9.84
C PRO A 11 -5.90 15.81 8.95
N HIS A 12 -6.85 14.88 8.80
CA HIS A 12 -6.68 13.69 7.94
C HIS A 12 -6.53 14.06 6.45
N LEU A 13 -7.23 15.10 5.99
CA LEU A 13 -7.13 15.57 4.62
C LEU A 13 -5.76 16.20 4.35
N LEU A 14 -5.25 16.98 5.30
CA LEU A 14 -3.90 17.55 5.21
C LEU A 14 -2.85 16.44 5.21
N ALA A 15 -3.01 15.41 6.05
CA ALA A 15 -2.13 14.24 6.06
C ALA A 15 -2.10 13.52 4.69
N GLN A 16 -3.25 13.32 4.04
CA GLN A 16 -3.31 12.73 2.69
C GLN A 16 -2.56 13.55 1.64
N LYS A 17 -2.75 14.88 1.65
CA LYS A 17 -2.03 15.79 0.74
C LYS A 17 -0.52 15.76 0.99
N LEU A 18 -0.10 15.78 2.26
CA LEU A 18 1.31 15.69 2.63
C LEU A 18 1.91 14.34 2.22
N ASN A 19 1.19 13.23 2.39
CA ASN A 19 1.64 11.93 1.89
C ASN A 19 1.92 11.98 0.38
N ASN A 20 1.00 12.51 -0.42
CA ASN A 20 1.20 12.61 -1.88
C ASN A 20 2.34 13.56 -2.26
N ARG A 21 2.54 14.66 -1.52
CA ARG A 21 3.68 15.56 -1.71
C ARG A 21 5.00 14.86 -1.38
N GLY A 22 5.05 14.12 -0.27
CA GLY A 22 6.20 13.32 0.12
C GLY A 22 6.52 12.24 -0.91
N ALA A 23 5.49 11.59 -1.48
CA ALA A 23 5.63 10.59 -2.54
C ALA A 23 6.34 11.17 -3.76
N TYR A 24 5.87 12.33 -4.22
CA TYR A 24 6.51 13.05 -5.31
C TYR A 24 7.98 13.41 -4.97
N GLN A 25 8.25 13.97 -3.79
CA GLN A 25 9.62 14.31 -3.36
C GLN A 25 10.55 13.09 -3.33
N ALA A 26 10.08 11.94 -2.83
CA ALA A 26 10.85 10.71 -2.76
C ALA A 26 11.20 10.19 -4.16
N GLU A 27 10.25 10.21 -5.09
CA GLU A 27 10.45 9.79 -6.48
C GLU A 27 11.44 10.70 -7.23
N GLN A 28 11.50 11.99 -6.90
CA GLN A 28 12.53 12.91 -7.42
C GLN A 28 13.90 12.73 -6.74
N GLY A 29 14.04 11.82 -5.77
CA GLY A 29 15.26 11.58 -5.02
C GLY A 29 15.54 12.57 -3.88
N TYR A 30 14.58 13.44 -3.54
CA TYR A 30 14.67 14.36 -2.39
C TYR A 30 14.23 13.67 -1.10
N TYR A 31 14.94 12.61 -0.70
CA TYR A 31 14.51 11.70 0.38
C TYR A 31 14.38 12.40 1.73
N GLU A 32 15.28 13.31 2.06
CA GLU A 32 15.30 14.05 3.33
C GLU A 32 14.09 14.97 3.46
N SER A 33 13.72 15.65 2.36
CA SER A 33 12.49 16.45 2.28
C SER A 33 11.25 15.56 2.39
N ALA A 34 11.24 14.44 1.67
CA ALA A 34 10.14 13.47 1.73
C ALA A 34 9.92 12.94 3.15
N ILE A 35 10.99 12.55 3.84
CA ILE A 35 10.97 12.08 5.25
C ILE A 35 10.33 13.14 6.16
N SER A 36 10.75 14.40 6.05
CA SER A 36 10.17 15.49 6.85
C SER A 36 8.66 15.64 6.57
N THR A 37 8.27 15.61 5.30
CA THR A 37 6.86 15.69 4.89
C THR A 37 6.03 14.51 5.42
N TYR A 38 6.55 13.29 5.36
CA TYR A 38 5.87 12.10 5.88
C TYR A 38 5.74 12.12 7.40
N VAL A 39 6.75 12.60 8.13
CA VAL A 39 6.66 12.75 9.59
C VAL A 39 5.56 13.74 9.97
N LYS A 40 5.42 14.86 9.24
CA LYS A 40 4.30 15.79 9.42
C LYS A 40 2.95 15.13 9.12
N ALA A 41 2.87 14.37 8.02
CA ALA A 41 1.66 13.63 7.66
C ALA A 41 1.25 12.61 8.74
N LEU A 42 2.22 11.87 9.29
CA LEU A 42 1.97 10.86 10.32
C LEU A 42 1.39 11.48 11.60
N LYS A 43 2.00 12.56 12.09
CA LYS A 43 1.49 13.30 13.27
C LYS A 43 0.05 13.75 13.09
N LEU A 44 -0.29 14.28 11.91
CA LEU A 44 -1.66 14.72 11.60
C LEU A 44 -2.65 13.55 11.51
N SER A 45 -2.19 12.38 11.05
CA SER A 45 -3.03 11.18 10.98
C SER A 45 -3.38 10.64 12.37
N GLU A 46 -2.47 10.74 13.35
CA GLU A 46 -2.70 10.32 14.74
C GLU A 46 -3.82 11.13 15.41
N SER A 47 -3.87 12.44 15.16
CA SER A 47 -4.94 13.31 15.67
C SER A 47 -6.34 12.97 15.12
N SER A 48 -6.40 12.21 14.01
CA SER A 48 -7.67 11.86 13.33
C SER A 48 -8.23 10.48 13.70
N ALA A 49 -7.61 9.77 14.65
CA ALA A 49 -7.96 8.38 14.98
C ALA A 49 -9.39 8.17 15.53
N ASN A 50 -10.08 9.23 15.96
CA ASN A 50 -11.41 9.15 16.58
C ASN A 50 -12.57 9.01 15.59
N HIS A 51 -12.33 9.22 14.29
CA HIS A 51 -13.38 9.12 13.27
C HIS A 51 -13.43 7.72 12.66
N ALA A 52 -14.65 7.21 12.44
CA ALA A 52 -14.83 5.95 11.73
C ALA A 52 -14.17 6.02 10.33
N PRO A 53 -13.41 5.00 9.92
CA PRO A 53 -12.81 4.95 8.60
C PRO A 53 -13.89 4.80 7.53
N CYS A 54 -13.64 5.40 6.36
CA CYS A 54 -14.46 5.28 5.18
C CYS A 54 -14.29 3.89 4.56
N GLY A 55 -15.40 3.17 4.36
CA GLY A 55 -15.41 1.86 3.71
C GLY A 55 -15.41 1.89 2.17
N CYS A 56 -15.21 3.05 1.53
CA CYS A 56 -15.27 3.13 0.07
C CYS A 56 -14.04 2.50 -0.60
N ARG A 57 -14.22 2.05 -1.86
CA ARG A 57 -13.14 1.46 -2.66
C ARG A 57 -11.90 2.34 -2.76
N TYR A 58 -12.05 3.66 -2.88
CA TYR A 58 -10.93 4.61 -3.02
C TYR A 58 -10.09 4.79 -1.76
N CYS A 59 -10.60 4.42 -0.58
CA CYS A 59 -9.87 4.47 0.69
C CYS A 59 -9.08 3.19 0.96
N SER A 60 -9.18 2.19 0.10
CA SER A 60 -8.47 0.91 0.26
C SER A 60 -6.97 1.02 -0.05
N LEU A 61 -6.17 0.20 0.64
CA LEU A 61 -4.76 0.02 0.35
C LEU A 61 -4.52 -0.40 -1.11
N ASN A 62 -5.38 -1.28 -1.64
CA ASN A 62 -5.31 -1.75 -3.02
C ASN A 62 -5.36 -0.58 -4.02
N THR A 63 -6.28 0.36 -3.83
CA THR A 63 -6.40 1.52 -4.71
C THR A 63 -5.18 2.44 -4.61
N CYS A 64 -4.57 2.56 -3.42
CA CYS A 64 -3.34 3.35 -3.26
C CYS A 64 -2.16 2.74 -4.03
N MET A 65 -2.04 1.40 -4.06
CA MET A 65 -1.04 0.69 -4.86
C MET A 65 -1.28 0.88 -6.36
N SER A 66 -2.51 0.70 -6.85
CA SER A 66 -2.83 0.86 -8.28
C SER A 66 -2.62 2.29 -8.77
N THR A 67 -2.93 3.30 -7.94
CA THR A 67 -2.75 4.73 -8.29
C THR A 67 -1.27 5.08 -8.52
N SER A 68 -0.37 4.37 -7.84
CA SER A 68 1.07 4.65 -7.91
C SER A 68 1.67 4.09 -9.21
N ALA A 69 1.15 2.96 -9.70
CA ALA A 69 1.61 2.33 -10.94
C ALA A 69 1.28 3.15 -12.21
N SER A 70 0.13 3.83 -12.25
CA SER A 70 -0.34 4.57 -13.43
C SER A 70 0.37 5.90 -13.66
N SER A 71 1.03 6.44 -12.64
CA SER A 71 1.69 7.76 -12.71
C SER A 71 2.99 7.77 -13.54
N SER A 72 3.55 6.60 -13.85
CA SER A 72 4.83 6.48 -14.56
C SER A 72 4.73 6.76 -16.07
N THR A 73 3.53 6.79 -16.67
CA THR A 73 3.34 6.87 -18.13
C THR A 73 2.66 8.15 -18.62
N SER A 74 2.19 9.01 -17.72
CA SER A 74 1.43 10.21 -18.08
C SER A 74 2.13 11.48 -17.61
N SER A 75 2.53 12.30 -18.58
CA SER A 75 2.91 13.71 -18.43
C SER A 75 2.01 14.40 -17.38
N LEU A 76 2.61 14.77 -16.24
CA LEU A 76 1.97 15.44 -15.12
C LEU A 76 1.32 16.74 -15.60
N SER A 77 -0.01 16.73 -15.77
CA SER A 77 -0.77 17.98 -15.75
C SER A 77 -0.84 18.44 -14.30
N PRO A 78 -0.48 19.71 -13.99
CA PRO A 78 -0.61 20.22 -12.64
C PRO A 78 -2.10 20.20 -12.26
N ILE A 79 -2.45 19.44 -11.23
CA ILE A 79 -3.78 19.45 -10.62
C ILE A 79 -3.94 20.80 -9.93
N LEU A 80 -4.33 21.82 -10.70
CA LEU A 80 -4.86 23.07 -10.19
C LEU A 80 -6.21 22.75 -9.55
N MET A 81 -6.31 22.97 -8.23
CA MET A 81 -7.55 22.93 -7.48
C MET A 81 -8.54 23.97 -8.06
N ARG A 82 -9.38 23.58 -9.01
CA ARG A 82 -10.58 24.37 -9.38
C ARG A 82 -11.72 23.99 -8.43
N ARG A 83 -12.05 24.93 -7.54
CA ARG A 83 -13.26 24.93 -6.72
C ARG A 83 -14.51 24.96 -7.61
N SER A 84 -15.22 23.85 -7.71
CA SER A 84 -16.68 23.84 -7.95
C SER A 84 -17.28 22.56 -7.35
N CYS A 85 -17.81 22.62 -6.14
CA CYS A 85 -18.68 21.57 -5.60
C CYS A 85 -20.11 21.85 -6.06
N PRO A 86 -20.80 20.92 -6.76
CA PRO A 86 -22.25 20.93 -6.77
C PRO A 86 -22.74 20.35 -5.45
N GLN A 87 -23.33 21.20 -4.61
CA GLN A 87 -24.15 20.75 -3.51
C GLN A 87 -25.40 20.05 -4.07
N GLY A 88 -25.69 18.85 -3.58
CA GLY A 88 -27.07 18.36 -3.56
C GLY A 88 -27.24 16.87 -3.81
N HIS A 89 -27.32 16.09 -2.72
CA HIS A 89 -28.44 15.17 -2.52
C HIS A 89 -28.63 14.99 -0.99
N LYS A 90 -29.58 15.74 -0.43
CA LYS A 90 -30.06 15.58 0.94
C LYS A 90 -30.94 14.32 0.99
N SER A 91 -30.44 13.23 1.55
CA SER A 91 -31.28 12.15 2.07
C SER A 91 -31.81 12.59 3.44
N THR A 92 -33.07 13.00 3.48
CA THR A 92 -33.80 13.32 4.70
C THR A 92 -34.14 12.05 5.49
N PRO A 93 -33.85 11.95 6.80
CA PRO A 93 -34.48 10.96 7.65
C PRO A 93 -35.87 11.44 8.09
N ARG A 94 -36.84 10.53 8.00
CA ARG A 94 -38.25 10.68 8.37
C ARG A 94 -38.38 10.77 9.90
N PRO A 95 -39.11 11.73 10.49
CA PRO A 95 -39.25 11.82 11.94
C PRO A 95 -40.34 10.87 12.45
N SER A 96 -39.99 9.99 13.38
CA SER A 96 -40.95 9.25 14.20
C SER A 96 -41.30 10.07 15.44
N SER A 97 -42.60 10.30 15.61
CA SER A 97 -43.18 11.06 16.71
C SER A 97 -43.10 10.27 18.03
N ARG A 98 -42.47 10.83 19.06
CA ARG A 98 -42.80 10.55 20.46
C ARG A 98 -42.87 11.88 21.23
N LYS A 99 -44.04 12.12 21.83
CA LYS A 99 -44.31 13.27 22.70
C LYS A 99 -43.85 12.98 24.13
N ALA A 100 -43.23 14.01 24.71
CA ALA A 100 -43.34 14.52 26.07
C ALA A 100 -43.04 13.61 27.27
N SER A 101 -42.07 14.03 28.10
CA SER A 101 -42.34 14.63 29.43
C SER A 101 -41.12 15.37 29.97
N GLN A 102 -41.39 16.49 30.64
CA GLN A 102 -40.49 17.45 31.30
C GLN A 102 -39.71 16.84 32.48
N GLN A 103 -38.49 17.33 32.75
CA GLN A 103 -38.23 18.20 33.91
C GLN A 103 -36.81 18.79 33.90
N GLN A 104 -36.75 20.06 34.27
CA GLN A 104 -35.59 20.92 34.46
C GLN A 104 -34.76 20.46 35.67
N GLN A 105 -33.43 20.58 35.59
CA GLN A 105 -32.67 21.21 36.66
C GLN A 105 -31.34 21.76 36.13
N GLU A 106 -31.18 23.07 36.29
CA GLU A 106 -29.95 23.84 36.11
C GLU A 106 -28.95 23.45 37.20
N GLN A 107 -27.68 23.31 36.84
CA GLN A 107 -26.57 23.66 37.74
C GLN A 107 -25.33 23.97 36.91
N GLU A 108 -24.92 25.24 37.05
CA GLU A 108 -23.64 25.82 36.67
C GLU A 108 -22.50 25.06 37.37
N GLU A 109 -21.41 24.77 36.66
CA GLU A 109 -20.08 24.74 37.27
C GLU A 109 -19.02 25.02 36.20
N ASP A 110 -18.38 26.18 36.38
CA ASP A 110 -17.25 26.68 35.61
C ASP A 110 -16.00 25.83 35.86
N GLY A 111 -15.56 25.09 34.84
CA GLY A 111 -14.34 24.30 34.84
C GLY A 111 -13.37 24.80 33.77
N TYR A 112 -12.67 25.89 34.08
CA TYR A 112 -11.67 26.53 33.23
C TYR A 112 -10.40 25.67 33.15
N TYR A 113 -10.25 24.86 32.10
CA TYR A 113 -8.97 24.24 31.74
C TYR A 113 -8.36 25.02 30.58
N HIS A 114 -7.27 25.73 30.86
CA HIS A 114 -6.33 26.18 29.85
C HIS A 114 -5.63 24.93 29.29
N ASP A 115 -6.13 24.43 28.18
CA ASP A 115 -5.42 23.48 27.33
C ASP A 115 -4.48 24.30 26.44
N ASP A 116 -3.18 24.20 26.70
CA ASP A 116 -2.10 24.75 25.88
C ASP A 116 -2.11 24.01 24.53
N ASN A 117 -3.10 24.33 23.69
CA ASN A 117 -3.03 24.03 22.28
C ASN A 117 -1.95 24.94 21.68
N ASP A 118 -0.78 24.36 21.48
CA ASP A 118 0.20 24.84 20.52
C ASP A 118 -0.52 25.04 19.18
N VAL A 119 -0.97 26.26 18.95
CA VAL A 119 -1.45 26.71 17.64
C VAL A 119 -0.23 26.59 16.75
N ILE A 120 -0.15 25.49 16.00
CA ILE A 120 0.77 25.36 14.87
C ILE A 120 0.28 26.40 13.86
N MET A 121 0.74 27.63 14.03
CA MET A 121 0.71 28.68 13.03
C MET A 121 1.57 28.14 11.89
N MET A 122 0.92 27.42 10.97
CA MET A 122 1.49 27.14 9.67
C MET A 122 1.54 28.51 9.00
N GLU A 123 2.70 29.16 9.09
CA GLU A 123 3.02 30.25 8.19
C GLU A 123 2.81 29.68 6.78
N ASP A 124 1.79 30.20 6.10
CA ASP A 124 1.56 30.03 4.69
C ASP A 124 2.72 30.75 3.95
N GLU A 125 3.93 30.20 4.06
CA GLU A 125 4.92 30.34 3.00
C GLU A 125 4.41 29.52 1.82
N GLU A 126 3.38 30.08 1.16
CA GLU A 126 3.28 29.97 -0.28
C GLU A 126 4.53 30.62 -0.87
N GLU A 127 5.67 29.92 -0.78
CA GLU A 127 6.69 30.02 -1.81
C GLU A 127 5.99 29.60 -3.11
N VAL A 128 5.43 30.59 -3.79
CA VAL A 128 5.29 30.60 -5.23
C VAL A 128 6.70 30.37 -5.77
N MET A 129 7.10 29.10 -5.86
CA MET A 129 8.34 28.68 -6.48
C MET A 129 8.35 29.27 -7.89
N PRO A 130 9.23 30.23 -8.21
CA PRO A 130 9.42 30.60 -9.58
C PRO A 130 10.10 29.40 -10.23
N PHE A 131 9.32 28.58 -10.94
CA PHE A 131 9.85 27.56 -11.84
C PHE A 131 10.57 28.27 -12.98
N ALA A 132 11.80 28.71 -12.74
CA ALA A 132 12.81 28.68 -13.78
C ALA A 132 13.17 27.19 -13.98
N PRO A 133 13.03 26.63 -15.18
CA PRO A 133 13.47 25.28 -15.47
C PRO A 133 15.00 25.28 -15.48
N VAL A 134 15.63 25.21 -14.31
CA VAL A 134 17.01 24.73 -14.22
C VAL A 134 16.90 23.22 -14.25
N SER A 135 16.78 22.67 -15.47
CA SER A 135 16.94 21.25 -15.71
C SER A 135 18.31 20.86 -15.15
N PRO A 136 18.40 20.06 -14.07
CA PRO A 136 19.63 19.35 -13.83
C PRO A 136 19.69 18.35 -14.99
N SER A 137 20.59 18.57 -15.93
CA SER A 137 20.97 17.54 -16.90
C SER A 137 21.74 16.44 -16.16
N PHE A 138 21.05 15.76 -15.24
CA PHE A 138 21.47 14.48 -14.72
C PHE A 138 20.79 13.45 -15.62
N SER A 139 21.56 12.95 -16.57
CA SER A 139 21.28 11.66 -17.18
C SER A 139 21.26 10.62 -16.05
N VAL A 140 20.07 10.34 -15.51
CA VAL A 140 19.83 9.07 -14.86
C VAL A 140 19.97 8.05 -15.98
N SER A 141 21.17 7.51 -16.12
CA SER A 141 21.45 6.41 -17.01
C SER A 141 20.60 5.24 -16.53
N SER A 142 19.40 5.16 -17.09
CA SER A 142 18.60 3.96 -17.13
C SER A 142 19.34 3.00 -18.05
N SER A 143 20.38 2.34 -17.50
CA SER A 143 21.21 1.36 -18.20
C SER A 143 20.40 0.07 -18.35
N TYR A 144 19.35 0.12 -19.16
CA TYR A 144 18.69 -1.06 -19.72
C TYR A 144 18.90 -0.99 -21.23
N GLY A 145 20.06 -1.45 -21.69
CA GLY A 145 20.43 -1.37 -23.10
C GLY A 145 21.90 -1.59 -23.35
N THR A 146 22.43 -2.74 -22.93
CA THR A 146 23.75 -3.20 -23.35
C THR A 146 23.56 -4.29 -24.40
N SER A 147 23.84 -3.94 -25.66
CA SER A 147 24.11 -4.92 -26.72
C SER A 147 25.23 -5.84 -26.26
N PHE A 148 24.94 -7.13 -26.32
CA PHE A 148 25.70 -8.22 -25.73
C PHE A 148 26.86 -8.60 -26.66
N THR A 149 28.04 -8.03 -26.42
CA THR A 149 29.32 -8.61 -26.89
C THR A 149 29.97 -9.26 -25.68
N GLN A 150 29.87 -10.59 -25.59
CA GLN A 150 30.46 -11.41 -24.53
C GLN A 150 31.98 -11.32 -24.60
N ASP A 151 32.58 -10.66 -23.61
CA ASP A 151 33.98 -10.85 -23.27
C ASP A 151 34.02 -11.87 -22.10
N PRO A 152 34.59 -13.08 -22.27
CA PRO A 152 34.48 -14.19 -21.32
C PRO A 152 35.35 -14.05 -20.05
N THR A 153 35.76 -12.83 -19.69
CA THR A 153 36.44 -12.52 -18.42
C THR A 153 35.46 -11.96 -17.39
N GLU A 154 34.27 -12.57 -17.32
CA GLU A 154 33.16 -12.12 -16.47
C GLU A 154 33.46 -12.40 -14.98
N GLU A 155 33.95 -11.37 -14.30
CA GLU A 155 33.76 -11.20 -12.87
C GLU A 155 32.31 -11.56 -12.50
N PRO A 156 32.08 -12.36 -11.45
CA PRO A 156 30.75 -12.86 -11.10
C PRO A 156 29.79 -11.69 -11.03
N PHE A 157 28.76 -11.71 -11.89
CA PHE A 157 27.78 -10.65 -11.98
C PHE A 157 27.24 -10.37 -10.58
N ASN A 158 27.62 -9.22 -10.02
CA ASN A 158 27.06 -8.71 -8.79
C ASN A 158 25.62 -8.30 -9.09
N CYS A 159 24.73 -9.30 -9.11
CA CYS A 159 23.33 -9.15 -9.43
C CYS A 159 22.72 -8.24 -8.37
N GLY A 160 22.60 -6.96 -8.70
CA GLY A 160 21.94 -6.00 -7.83
C GLY A 160 20.49 -6.44 -7.65
N GLY A 161 20.14 -6.88 -6.45
CA GLY A 161 18.79 -7.27 -6.10
C GLY A 161 17.76 -6.16 -6.39
N TYR A 162 16.49 -6.56 -6.47
CA TYR A 162 15.41 -5.66 -6.85
C TYR A 162 14.80 -4.97 -5.62
N VAL A 163 14.68 -3.65 -5.66
CA VAL A 163 14.01 -2.85 -4.61
C VAL A 163 12.80 -2.17 -5.22
N TYR A 164 11.63 -2.32 -4.60
CA TYR A 164 10.45 -1.55 -4.99
C TYR A 164 10.66 -0.07 -4.64
N ARG A 165 10.50 0.82 -5.62
CA ARG A 165 10.90 2.25 -5.51
C ARG A 165 9.76 3.26 -5.55
N HIS A 166 8.52 2.82 -5.76
CA HIS A 166 7.39 3.73 -5.95
C HIS A 166 6.69 4.01 -4.61
N ALA A 167 6.45 5.26 -4.28
CA ALA A 167 5.71 5.60 -3.08
C ALA A 167 4.21 5.41 -3.30
N LEU A 168 3.49 4.95 -2.28
CA LEU A 168 2.04 4.76 -2.30
C LEU A 168 1.31 6.10 -2.23
N ARG A 169 0.45 6.36 -3.21
CA ARG A 169 -0.31 7.62 -3.31
C ARG A 169 -1.76 7.42 -2.92
N VAL A 170 -2.31 8.39 -2.19
CA VAL A 170 -3.74 8.48 -1.90
C VAL A 170 -4.47 8.92 -3.17
N HIS A 171 -5.54 8.21 -3.51
CA HIS A 171 -6.33 8.49 -4.71
C HIS A 171 -6.97 9.90 -4.65
N PRO A 172 -6.97 10.70 -5.73
CA PRO A 172 -7.52 12.05 -5.73
C PRO A 172 -8.99 12.14 -5.29
N HIS A 173 -9.80 11.12 -5.59
CA HIS A 173 -11.19 11.03 -5.14
C HIS A 173 -11.30 11.08 -3.61
N THR A 174 -10.46 10.34 -2.88
CA THR A 174 -10.43 10.33 -1.41
C THR A 174 -10.17 11.74 -0.84
N ILE A 175 -9.25 12.48 -1.48
CA ILE A 175 -8.91 13.86 -1.10
C ILE A 175 -10.05 14.82 -1.42
N HIS A 176 -10.62 14.73 -2.62
CA HIS A 176 -11.69 15.62 -3.07
C HIS A 176 -12.94 15.53 -2.19
N TYR A 177 -13.30 14.31 -1.78
CA TYR A 177 -14.46 14.06 -0.93
C TYR A 177 -14.14 13.98 0.56
N CYS A 178 -12.92 14.38 0.96
CA CYS A 178 -12.47 14.44 2.35
C CYS A 178 -12.67 13.13 3.13
N HIS A 179 -12.53 11.98 2.46
CA HIS A 179 -12.76 10.68 3.09
C HIS A 179 -11.70 10.40 4.15
N ASN A 180 -12.13 9.91 5.31
CA ASN A 180 -11.22 9.43 6.35
C ASN A 180 -10.76 8.01 6.01
N MET A 181 -9.46 7.80 5.83
CA MET A 181 -8.90 6.47 5.54
C MET A 181 -8.55 5.67 6.81
N GLY A 182 -8.55 6.30 7.99
CA GLY A 182 -8.18 5.67 9.26
C GLY A 182 -6.80 5.00 9.21
N VAL A 183 -6.71 3.77 9.74
CA VAL A 183 -5.47 2.97 9.84
C VAL A 183 -4.79 2.78 8.49
N THR A 184 -5.55 2.68 7.40
CA THR A 184 -5.00 2.51 6.05
C THR A 184 -4.10 3.70 5.66
N LEU A 185 -4.41 4.93 6.08
CA LEU A 185 -3.55 6.09 5.82
C LEU A 185 -2.25 6.02 6.62
N SER A 186 -2.32 5.66 7.91
CA SER A 186 -1.13 5.49 8.74
C SER A 186 -0.22 4.41 8.15
N LEU A 187 -0.78 3.29 7.69
CA LEU A 187 -0.04 2.23 7.01
C LEU A 187 0.69 2.74 5.75
N VAL A 188 -0.02 3.48 4.89
CA VAL A 188 0.55 4.08 3.67
C VAL A 188 1.69 5.05 4.00
N ILE A 189 1.52 5.92 5.00
CA ILE A 189 2.54 6.90 5.41
C ILE A 189 3.77 6.19 5.99
N ILE A 190 3.59 5.19 6.86
CA ILE A 190 4.69 4.44 7.48
C ILE A 190 5.48 3.67 6.41
N PHE A 191 4.78 3.03 5.47
CA PHE A 191 5.42 2.37 4.33
C PHE A 191 6.28 3.35 3.51
N ASN A 192 5.72 4.51 3.15
CA ASN A 192 6.43 5.52 2.37
C ASN A 192 7.63 6.11 3.11
N LEU A 193 7.52 6.28 4.43
CA LEU A 193 8.62 6.69 5.29
C LEU A 193 9.72 5.63 5.33
N ALA A 194 9.36 4.34 5.43
CA ALA A 194 10.32 3.23 5.35
C ALA A 194 11.04 3.22 4.00
N LEU A 195 10.30 3.41 2.91
CA LEU A 195 10.81 3.47 1.56
C LEU A 195 11.81 4.61 1.36
N ALA A 196 11.48 5.82 1.82
CA ALA A 196 12.38 6.96 1.72
C ALA A 196 13.71 6.73 2.46
N HIS A 197 13.66 6.16 3.68
CA HIS A 197 14.87 5.78 4.42
C HIS A 197 15.67 4.69 3.69
N HIS A 198 15.01 3.71 3.08
CA HIS A 198 15.66 2.63 2.33
C HIS A 198 16.40 3.18 1.10
N LEU A 199 15.71 3.96 0.27
CA LEU A 199 16.28 4.54 -0.95
C LEU A 199 17.41 5.54 -0.63
N MET A 200 17.28 6.30 0.46
CA MET A 200 18.35 7.16 0.97
C MET A 200 19.59 6.35 1.37
N GLY A 201 19.42 5.23 2.07
CA GLY A 201 20.51 4.32 2.43
C GLY A 201 21.23 3.74 1.20
N ILE A 202 20.46 3.29 0.19
CA ILE A 202 21.01 2.78 -1.08
C ILE A 202 21.80 3.86 -1.82
N ARG A 203 21.22 5.07 -1.95
CA ARG A 203 21.87 6.18 -2.68
C ARG A 203 23.25 6.51 -2.08
N ARG A 204 23.35 6.56 -0.75
CA ARG A 204 24.61 6.87 -0.07
C ARG A 204 25.63 5.74 -0.20
N ASN A 205 25.19 4.48 -0.13
CA ASN A 205 26.06 3.33 -0.37
C ASN A 205 26.66 3.34 -1.78
N ASN A 206 25.85 3.70 -2.79
CA ASN A 206 26.33 3.80 -4.17
C ASN A 206 27.40 4.88 -4.35
N ILE A 207 27.23 6.05 -3.73
CA ILE A 207 28.22 7.15 -3.79
C ILE A 207 29.58 6.69 -3.24
N LYS A 208 29.59 5.96 -2.12
CA LYS A 208 30.81 5.40 -1.51
C LYS A 208 31.54 4.44 -2.44
N ASN A 209 30.81 3.56 -3.12
CA ASN A 209 31.39 2.59 -4.04
C ASN A 209 31.96 3.26 -5.30
N THR A 210 31.32 4.31 -5.82
CA THR A 210 31.78 5.02 -7.03
C THR A 210 32.97 5.95 -6.77
N GLY A 211 33.10 6.49 -5.55
CA GLY A 211 34.12 7.50 -5.23
C GLY A 211 35.52 6.94 -4.96
N SER A 212 35.68 5.62 -4.85
CA SER A 212 36.91 5.02 -4.32
C SER A 212 38.06 4.87 -5.33
N SER A 213 37.88 5.25 -6.60
CA SER A 213 38.84 4.91 -7.66
C SER A 213 39.72 6.04 -8.22
N SER A 214 39.56 7.34 -7.89
CA SER A 214 40.33 8.35 -8.66
C SER A 214 40.73 9.70 -8.03
N TRP A 215 40.38 10.09 -6.81
CA TRP A 215 40.68 11.47 -6.37
C TRP A 215 41.35 11.51 -4.97
N ASN A 216 42.68 11.62 -4.98
CA ASN A 216 43.59 11.64 -3.83
C ASN A 216 43.51 12.88 -2.92
N ASN A 217 42.41 13.64 -2.92
CA ASN A 217 42.33 14.90 -2.16
C ASN A 217 41.24 14.85 -1.09
N SER A 218 41.66 14.51 0.14
CA SER A 218 41.16 15.03 1.42
C SER A 218 39.67 15.42 1.53
N VAL A 219 38.75 14.53 1.15
CA VAL A 219 37.35 14.68 1.54
C VAL A 219 37.24 14.33 3.04
N PRO A 220 36.65 15.20 3.87
CA PRO A 220 36.48 14.95 5.29
C PRO A 220 35.77 13.61 5.49
N ASN A 221 36.36 12.78 6.34
CA ASN A 221 35.97 11.42 6.68
C ASN A 221 34.50 11.39 7.13
N MET A 222 33.57 11.26 6.16
CA MET A 222 32.15 11.34 6.43
C MET A 222 31.74 10.01 7.06
N ASP A 223 31.26 10.11 8.30
CA ASP A 223 31.03 9.01 9.23
C ASP A 223 30.22 7.85 8.60
N VAL A 224 30.87 6.68 8.48
CA VAL A 224 30.33 5.46 7.88
C VAL A 224 29.05 4.98 8.58
N ASN A 225 28.80 5.45 9.80
CA ASN A 225 27.68 5.08 10.65
C ASN A 225 26.30 5.57 10.14
N TYR A 226 26.24 6.64 9.34
CA TYR A 226 24.96 7.24 8.92
C TYR A 226 24.11 6.36 7.99
N ASP A 227 24.74 5.56 7.12
CA ASP A 227 24.01 4.71 6.16
C ASP A 227 23.36 3.52 6.86
N SER A 228 24.07 2.95 7.82
CA SER A 228 23.56 1.91 8.71
C SER A 228 22.35 2.42 9.48
N LYS A 229 22.36 3.68 9.93
CA LYS A 229 21.23 4.29 10.63
C LYS A 229 19.98 4.42 9.75
N ALA A 230 20.14 4.82 8.48
CA ALA A 230 19.02 4.93 7.54
C ALA A 230 18.40 3.56 7.25
N LEU A 231 19.22 2.55 6.92
CA LEU A 231 18.74 1.19 6.65
C LEU A 231 18.12 0.53 7.89
N LYS A 232 18.70 0.73 9.07
CA LYS A 232 18.12 0.27 10.34
C LYS A 232 16.75 0.91 10.61
N LYS A 233 16.59 2.20 10.31
CA LYS A 233 15.30 2.88 10.46
C LYS A 233 14.28 2.37 9.45
N ALA A 234 14.68 2.15 8.20
CA ALA A 234 13.83 1.53 7.18
C ALA A 234 13.34 0.15 7.63
N LEU A 235 14.24 -0.70 8.16
CA LEU A 235 13.90 -2.02 8.69
C LEU A 235 12.79 -1.95 9.74
N GLN A 236 12.97 -1.10 10.77
CA GLN A 236 11.99 -0.91 11.84
C GLN A 236 10.63 -0.43 11.33
N LEU A 237 10.63 0.46 10.33
CA LEU A 237 9.39 1.00 9.77
C LEU A 237 8.67 -0.02 8.87
N TYR A 238 9.40 -0.85 8.13
CA TYR A 238 8.79 -1.96 7.38
C TYR A 238 8.19 -3.01 8.31
N GLU A 239 8.88 -3.36 9.40
CA GLU A 239 8.35 -4.26 10.43
C GLU A 239 7.06 -3.70 11.04
N LEU A 240 7.04 -2.40 11.37
CA LEU A 240 5.84 -1.72 11.89
C LEU A 240 4.69 -1.70 10.87
N ALA A 241 5.00 -1.39 9.60
CA ALA A 241 3.99 -1.40 8.53
C ALA A 241 3.40 -2.81 8.35
N TYR A 242 4.23 -3.84 8.38
CA TYR A 242 3.77 -5.23 8.30
C TYR A 242 2.88 -5.61 9.48
N GLN A 243 3.25 -5.22 10.71
CA GLN A 243 2.42 -5.50 11.89
C GLN A 243 1.06 -4.80 11.81
N LEU A 244 1.03 -3.50 11.49
CA LEU A 244 -0.22 -2.75 11.29
C LEU A 244 -1.10 -3.38 10.22
N HIS A 245 -0.48 -3.88 9.16
CA HIS A 245 -1.19 -4.59 8.11
C HIS A 245 -1.83 -5.88 8.61
N VAL A 246 -1.11 -6.71 9.39
CA VAL A 246 -1.64 -7.94 9.99
C VAL A 246 -2.80 -7.63 10.94
N ASP A 247 -2.66 -6.60 11.78
CA ASP A 247 -3.69 -6.18 12.74
C ASP A 247 -4.97 -5.71 12.02
N GLU A 248 -4.83 -4.95 10.93
CA GLU A 248 -5.96 -4.53 10.08
C GLU A 248 -6.74 -5.73 9.52
N GLN A 249 -6.05 -6.83 9.18
CA GLN A 249 -6.72 -8.06 8.71
C GLN A 249 -7.52 -8.72 9.83
N GLN A 250 -6.94 -8.80 11.02
CA GLN A 250 -7.58 -9.43 12.18
C GLN A 250 -8.83 -8.66 12.60
N MET A 251 -8.78 -7.32 12.61
CA MET A 251 -9.94 -6.47 12.91
C MET A 251 -11.05 -6.60 11.86
N ALA A 252 -10.69 -6.76 10.59
CA ALA A 252 -11.68 -7.01 9.54
C ALA A 252 -12.38 -8.37 9.72
N ALA A 253 -11.66 -9.40 10.16
CA ALA A 253 -12.23 -10.72 10.40
C ALA A 253 -13.21 -10.75 11.59
N THR A 254 -12.95 -9.97 12.65
CA THR A 254 -13.84 -9.92 13.83
C THR A 254 -15.13 -9.14 13.58
N THR A 255 -15.06 -8.06 12.78
CA THR A 255 -16.22 -7.20 12.50
C THR A 255 -17.30 -7.93 11.69
N ASN A 256 -16.91 -8.79 10.75
CA ASN A 256 -17.85 -9.48 9.85
C ASN A 256 -18.72 -10.55 10.54
N CYS A 257 -18.30 -11.10 11.69
CA CYS A 257 -19.08 -12.11 12.42
C CYS A 257 -20.28 -11.54 13.18
N ALA A 258 -20.26 -10.25 13.54
CA ALA A 258 -21.29 -9.65 14.38
C ALA A 258 -22.54 -9.21 13.61
N THR A 259 -22.39 -8.78 12.35
CA THR A 259 -23.47 -8.24 11.52
C THR A 259 -24.30 -9.32 10.81
N HIS A 260 -23.75 -10.51 10.58
CA HIS A 260 -24.39 -11.54 9.77
C HIS A 260 -25.60 -12.23 10.44
N HIS A 261 -25.85 -11.99 11.73
CA HIS A 261 -26.88 -12.74 12.45
C HIS A 261 -28.31 -12.17 12.34
N GLN A 262 -28.52 -11.03 11.65
CA GLN A 262 -29.78 -10.28 11.78
C GLN A 262 -30.50 -9.92 10.47
N GLN A 263 -29.95 -10.21 9.28
CA GLN A 263 -30.58 -9.83 8.00
C GLN A 263 -30.41 -10.90 6.91
N ARG A 264 -31.00 -12.08 7.10
CA ARG A 264 -31.07 -13.09 6.04
C ARG A 264 -32.51 -13.26 5.55
N GLU A 265 -32.90 -12.40 4.61
CA GLU A 265 -34.02 -12.64 3.67
C GLU A 265 -33.55 -12.27 2.23
N ASP A 266 -32.86 -13.24 1.62
CA ASP A 266 -33.00 -13.74 0.24
C ASP A 266 -32.66 -12.94 -1.04
N ARG A 267 -31.95 -11.78 -1.05
CA ARG A 267 -31.61 -11.21 -2.39
C ARG A 267 -30.32 -10.42 -2.65
N GLU A 268 -29.37 -10.30 -1.72
CA GLU A 268 -28.16 -9.48 -1.93
C GLU A 268 -26.81 -10.23 -1.87
N GLU A 269 -26.79 -11.57 -1.88
CA GLU A 269 -25.55 -12.36 -1.68
C GLU A 269 -24.50 -12.26 -2.82
N ALA A 270 -24.85 -11.80 -4.03
CA ALA A 270 -23.92 -11.83 -5.18
C ALA A 270 -22.93 -10.66 -5.27
N GLN A 271 -23.24 -9.48 -4.71
CA GLN A 271 -22.36 -8.29 -4.84
C GLN A 271 -21.26 -8.20 -3.76
N GLU A 272 -21.43 -8.87 -2.62
CA GLU A 272 -20.45 -8.78 -1.53
C GLU A 272 -19.17 -9.60 -1.79
N GLN A 273 -19.24 -10.63 -2.64
CA GLN A 273 -18.12 -11.54 -2.88
C GLN A 273 -16.96 -10.88 -3.67
N GLU A 274 -17.24 -9.98 -4.62
CA GLU A 274 -16.20 -9.30 -5.42
C GLU A 274 -15.31 -8.37 -4.58
N GLY A 275 -15.90 -7.68 -3.60
CA GLY A 275 -15.15 -6.73 -2.75
C GLY A 275 -14.13 -7.41 -1.84
N PHE A 276 -14.45 -8.62 -1.36
CA PHE A 276 -13.60 -9.39 -0.47
C PHE A 276 -12.31 -9.85 -1.17
N GLU A 277 -12.41 -10.37 -2.39
CA GLU A 277 -11.25 -10.86 -3.13
C GLU A 277 -10.31 -9.72 -3.53
N SER A 278 -10.85 -8.57 -3.95
CA SER A 278 -10.02 -7.39 -4.26
C SER A 278 -9.22 -6.91 -3.05
N LYS A 279 -9.82 -6.96 -1.85
CA LYS A 279 -9.14 -6.61 -0.60
C LYS A 279 -8.01 -7.60 -0.30
N ARG A 280 -8.29 -8.89 -0.37
CA ARG A 280 -7.32 -9.98 -0.14
C ARG A 280 -6.14 -9.89 -1.11
N MET A 281 -6.40 -9.61 -2.38
CA MET A 281 -5.38 -9.44 -3.41
C MET A 281 -4.43 -8.28 -3.09
N GLY A 282 -4.99 -7.12 -2.68
CA GLY A 282 -4.17 -5.99 -2.26
C GLY A 282 -3.26 -6.32 -1.06
N MET A 283 -3.76 -7.10 -0.11
CA MET A 283 -3.00 -7.49 1.08
C MET A 283 -1.79 -8.38 0.73
N LEU A 284 -1.98 -9.33 -0.20
CA LEU A 284 -0.90 -10.19 -0.68
C LEU A 284 0.16 -9.40 -1.44
N ARG A 285 -0.25 -8.48 -2.33
CA ARG A 285 0.68 -7.58 -3.04
C ARG A 285 1.51 -6.74 -2.08
N PHE A 286 0.87 -6.16 -1.07
CA PHE A 286 1.57 -5.39 -0.05
C PHE A 286 2.60 -6.24 0.69
N THR A 287 2.24 -7.46 1.07
CA THR A 287 3.15 -8.43 1.72
C THR A 287 4.35 -8.74 0.84
N MET A 288 4.15 -8.94 -0.47
CA MET A 288 5.25 -9.18 -1.41
C MET A 288 6.20 -7.99 -1.51
N ILE A 289 5.67 -6.77 -1.63
CA ILE A 289 6.47 -5.54 -1.70
C ILE A 289 7.32 -5.38 -0.44
N VAL A 290 6.72 -5.53 0.74
CA VAL A 290 7.43 -5.38 2.02
C VAL A 290 8.49 -6.48 2.18
N SER A 291 8.16 -7.73 1.88
CA SER A 291 9.09 -8.87 1.99
C SER A 291 10.30 -8.72 1.07
N ASN A 292 10.06 -8.30 -0.17
CA ASN A 292 11.13 -8.03 -1.12
C ASN A 292 12.07 -6.92 -0.63
N ASN A 293 11.51 -5.80 -0.16
CA ASN A 293 12.30 -4.68 0.35
C ASN A 293 13.08 -5.03 1.63
N LEU A 294 12.49 -5.82 2.55
CA LEU A 294 13.18 -6.34 3.73
C LEU A 294 14.33 -7.27 3.35
N GLY A 295 14.12 -8.16 2.37
CA GLY A 295 15.13 -9.04 1.84
C GLY A 295 16.35 -8.25 1.35
N GLU A 296 16.14 -7.17 0.61
CA GLU A 296 17.22 -6.32 0.13
C GLU A 296 17.99 -5.59 1.24
N ILE A 297 17.30 -5.10 2.27
CA ILE A 297 17.97 -4.52 3.44
C ILE A 297 18.86 -5.56 4.11
N HIS A 298 18.37 -6.79 4.29
CA HIS A 298 19.15 -7.87 4.89
C HIS A 298 20.34 -8.29 4.03
N ARG A 299 20.17 -8.31 2.70
CA ARG A 299 21.26 -8.57 1.73
C ARG A 299 22.38 -7.54 1.89
N VAL A 300 22.03 -6.25 1.88
CA VAL A 300 22.99 -5.14 2.06
C VAL A 300 23.65 -5.19 3.45
N ALA A 301 22.90 -5.57 4.48
CA ALA A 301 23.41 -5.75 5.84
C ALA A 301 24.23 -7.04 6.05
N LYS A 302 24.45 -7.86 5.00
CA LYS A 302 25.12 -9.17 5.05
C LYS A 302 24.47 -10.16 6.03
N ASN A 303 23.18 -10.02 6.29
CA ASN A 303 22.39 -10.97 7.08
C ASN A 303 21.74 -11.99 6.14
N THR A 304 22.54 -12.95 5.68
CA THR A 304 22.14 -13.96 4.68
C THR A 304 20.97 -14.81 5.15
N THR A 305 20.93 -15.20 6.43
CA THR A 305 19.83 -16.00 6.98
C THR A 305 18.48 -15.28 6.86
N LYS A 306 18.39 -14.03 7.32
CA LYS A 306 17.12 -13.27 7.23
C LYS A 306 16.75 -12.94 5.78
N HIS A 307 17.74 -12.66 4.93
CA HIS A 307 17.50 -12.47 3.51
C HIS A 307 16.85 -13.70 2.87
N VAL A 308 17.38 -14.91 3.12
CA VAL A 308 16.78 -16.16 2.64
C VAL A 308 15.36 -16.37 3.18
N MET A 309 15.10 -16.05 4.45
CA MET A 309 13.75 -16.13 5.01
C MET A 309 12.76 -15.18 4.32
N CYS A 310 13.16 -13.93 4.05
CA CYS A 310 12.34 -12.97 3.30
C CYS A 310 12.05 -13.47 1.88
N LEU A 311 13.04 -14.07 1.24
CA LEU A 311 12.93 -14.64 -0.10
C LEU A 311 12.00 -15.85 -0.15
N GLN A 312 12.13 -16.78 0.79
CA GLN A 312 11.21 -17.91 0.95
C GLN A 312 9.77 -17.43 1.17
N HIS A 313 9.57 -16.46 2.06
CA HIS A 313 8.23 -15.91 2.33
C HIS A 313 7.62 -15.23 1.10
N LEU A 314 8.42 -14.46 0.35
CA LEU A 314 8.03 -13.84 -0.90
C LEU A 314 7.56 -14.91 -1.92
N LEU A 315 8.37 -15.94 -2.15
CA LEU A 315 8.05 -17.01 -3.10
C LEU A 315 6.81 -17.80 -2.70
N SER A 316 6.65 -18.13 -1.41
CA SER A 316 5.43 -18.77 -0.91
C SER A 316 4.19 -17.91 -1.14
N THR A 317 4.31 -16.58 -0.97
CA THR A 317 3.21 -15.63 -1.20
C THR A 317 2.84 -15.56 -2.69
N ILE A 318 3.84 -15.54 -3.56
CA ILE A 318 3.65 -15.57 -5.02
C ILE A 318 2.95 -16.87 -5.43
N MET A 319 3.45 -18.01 -4.96
CA MET A 319 2.87 -19.31 -5.26
C MET A 319 1.40 -19.38 -4.83
N TYR A 320 1.11 -18.91 -3.63
CA TYR A 320 -0.26 -18.82 -3.11
C TYR A 320 -1.18 -17.94 -3.98
N MET A 321 -0.67 -16.80 -4.46
CA MET A 321 -1.42 -15.92 -5.37
C MET A 321 -1.71 -16.59 -6.72
N VAL A 322 -0.71 -17.28 -7.27
CA VAL A 322 -0.83 -17.99 -8.55
C VAL A 322 -1.85 -19.14 -8.43
N ASP A 323 -1.73 -19.98 -7.40
CA ASP A 323 -2.67 -21.08 -7.13
C ASP A 323 -4.10 -20.59 -6.91
N GLY A 324 -4.26 -19.44 -6.23
CA GLY A 324 -5.55 -18.80 -6.01
C GLY A 324 -6.23 -18.37 -7.31
N HIS A 325 -5.46 -17.93 -8.31
CA HIS A 325 -6.00 -17.51 -9.60
C HIS A 325 -6.54 -18.70 -10.42
N PHE A 326 -5.81 -19.82 -10.42
CA PHE A 326 -6.22 -21.04 -11.13
C PHE A 326 -7.54 -21.62 -10.62
N LEU A 327 -7.83 -21.52 -9.32
CA LEU A 327 -9.09 -22.01 -8.76
C LEU A 327 -10.28 -21.14 -9.16
N MET A 328 -10.07 -19.85 -9.42
CA MET A 328 -11.14 -18.93 -9.81
C MET A 328 -11.52 -19.10 -11.28
N ASP A 329 -10.54 -19.26 -12.17
CA ASP A 329 -10.80 -19.42 -13.61
C ASP A 329 -11.53 -20.74 -13.92
N ASN A 330 -11.24 -21.81 -13.17
CA ASN A 330 -11.90 -23.11 -13.33
C ASN A 330 -13.38 -23.12 -12.92
N ASN A 331 -13.78 -22.33 -11.92
CA ASN A 331 -15.18 -22.27 -11.48
C ASN A 331 -16.08 -21.54 -12.48
N ASN A 332 -15.58 -20.51 -13.17
CA ASN A 332 -16.35 -19.78 -14.17
C ASN A 332 -16.67 -20.63 -15.43
N ASN A 333 -15.76 -21.53 -15.82
CA ASN A 333 -15.97 -22.37 -17.00
C ASN A 333 -17.07 -23.44 -16.82
N ASN A 334 -17.31 -23.93 -15.59
CA ASN A 334 -18.29 -24.99 -15.35
C ASN A 334 -19.76 -24.50 -15.39
N ASN A 335 -20.02 -23.21 -15.15
CA ASN A 335 -21.39 -22.67 -15.14
C ASN A 335 -21.97 -22.41 -16.54
N ASN A 336 -21.14 -22.18 -17.56
CA ASN A 336 -21.63 -21.91 -18.91
C ASN A 336 -22.12 -23.17 -19.65
N ASN A 337 -21.66 -24.36 -19.28
CA ASN A 337 -22.03 -25.59 -20.00
C ASN A 337 -23.40 -26.19 -19.62
N ASN A 338 -24.08 -25.65 -18.61
CA ASN A 338 -25.37 -26.18 -18.15
C ASN A 338 -26.61 -25.51 -18.76
N ASN A 339 -26.46 -24.39 -19.48
CA ASN A 339 -27.61 -23.67 -20.04
C ASN A 339 -28.04 -24.14 -21.44
N ASP A 340 -27.18 -24.83 -22.19
CA ASP A 340 -27.51 -25.29 -23.56
C ASP A 340 -28.30 -26.61 -23.61
N ASN A 341 -28.68 -27.19 -22.47
CA ASN A 341 -29.38 -28.49 -22.41
C ASN A 341 -30.80 -28.45 -21.82
N GLN A 342 -31.38 -27.27 -21.54
CA GLN A 342 -32.74 -27.18 -20.98
C GLN A 342 -33.88 -27.14 -22.01
N ASP A 343 -33.64 -26.94 -23.31
CA ASP A 343 -34.71 -26.88 -24.30
C ASP A 343 -35.16 -28.25 -24.89
N ASN A 344 -34.65 -29.37 -24.39
CA ASN A 344 -34.95 -30.71 -24.96
C ASN A 344 -35.61 -31.74 -24.03
N ARG A 345 -36.22 -31.34 -22.90
CA ARG A 345 -36.87 -32.30 -21.98
C ARG A 345 -38.31 -31.97 -21.61
N ILE A 346 -39.18 -31.91 -22.62
CA ILE A 346 -40.60 -32.31 -22.47
C ILE A 346 -40.77 -33.74 -23.01
N ARG A 347 -40.31 -34.75 -22.25
CA ARG A 347 -40.95 -36.08 -22.14
C ARG A 347 -40.16 -37.01 -21.24
N SER A 348 -40.89 -37.74 -20.40
CA SER A 348 -40.47 -38.85 -19.52
C SER A 348 -39.49 -38.45 -18.41
N GLY A 349 -39.72 -38.69 -17.12
CA GLY A 349 -40.55 -39.70 -16.47
C GLY A 349 -39.67 -40.42 -15.43
N ILE A 350 -39.96 -40.17 -14.15
CA ILE A 350 -39.78 -41.08 -13.00
C ILE A 350 -38.33 -41.41 -12.52
N THR A 351 -38.19 -41.37 -11.19
CA THR A 351 -37.23 -42.02 -10.26
C THR A 351 -35.91 -41.35 -9.81
N SER A 352 -35.89 -41.08 -8.49
CA SER A 352 -34.88 -41.49 -7.50
C SER A 352 -33.84 -40.47 -6.98
N ARG A 353 -34.07 -40.16 -5.70
CA ARG A 353 -33.26 -39.48 -4.68
C ARG A 353 -31.94 -40.19 -4.37
N SER A 354 -30.87 -39.42 -4.17
CA SER A 354 -29.81 -39.73 -3.20
C SER A 354 -29.12 -38.45 -2.72
N ASN A 355 -28.99 -38.33 -1.40
CA ASN A 355 -28.34 -37.24 -0.68
C ASN A 355 -26.84 -37.51 -0.58
N SER A 356 -26.00 -36.49 -0.77
CA SER A 356 -24.60 -36.49 -0.35
C SER A 356 -24.24 -35.16 0.31
N SER A 357 -23.74 -35.27 1.53
CA SER A 357 -23.36 -34.19 2.45
C SER A 357 -21.95 -33.71 2.16
N SER A 358 -21.79 -32.40 1.94
CA SER A 358 -20.50 -31.71 1.80
C SER A 358 -19.96 -31.28 3.16
N GLY A 359 -18.80 -31.84 3.54
CA GLY A 359 -18.01 -31.40 4.70
C GLY A 359 -17.13 -30.22 4.33
N THR A 360 -17.25 -29.11 5.06
CA THR A 360 -16.40 -27.92 4.90
C THR A 360 -15.19 -28.04 5.84
N THR A 361 -14.01 -28.24 5.28
CA THR A 361 -12.76 -28.32 6.03
C THR A 361 -12.16 -26.92 6.20
N ARG A 362 -12.07 -26.45 7.45
CA ARG A 362 -11.39 -25.20 7.84
C ARG A 362 -9.87 -25.43 7.80
N THR A 363 -9.16 -24.70 6.95
CA THR A 363 -7.69 -24.71 6.90
C THR A 363 -7.14 -23.70 7.92
N SER A 364 -6.64 -24.20 9.04
CA SER A 364 -5.81 -23.41 9.97
C SER A 364 -4.40 -23.28 9.40
N ILE A 365 -3.88 -22.04 9.34
CA ILE A 365 -2.49 -21.76 8.99
C ILE A 365 -1.63 -22.26 10.16
N SER A 366 -1.09 -23.47 9.99
CA SER A 366 -0.19 -24.13 10.92
C SER A 366 1.24 -23.66 10.67
N THR A 367 1.93 -23.28 11.73
CA THR A 367 3.38 -23.12 11.79
C THR A 367 4.04 -24.43 11.33
N PHE A 368 4.72 -24.42 10.18
CA PHE A 368 5.38 -25.61 9.63
C PHE A 368 6.71 -25.89 10.35
N PRO A 369 7.02 -27.16 10.68
CA PRO A 369 8.36 -27.55 11.09
C PRO A 369 9.28 -27.60 9.87
N ILE A 370 10.47 -27.04 10.02
CA ILE A 370 11.49 -26.96 8.97
C ILE A 370 12.11 -28.34 8.78
N THR A 371 11.73 -29.04 7.71
CA THR A 371 12.44 -30.23 7.22
C THR A 371 13.41 -29.78 6.13
N THR A 372 14.65 -30.28 6.18
CA THR A 372 15.77 -29.94 5.30
C THR A 372 15.42 -30.03 3.81
N THR A 373 15.46 -28.90 3.10
CA THR A 373 15.15 -28.76 1.67
C THR A 373 16.42 -28.70 0.79
N PRO A 374 16.32 -29.11 -0.50
CA PRO A 374 17.40 -29.02 -1.47
C PRO A 374 17.89 -27.58 -1.66
N THR A 375 19.20 -27.43 -1.83
CA THR A 375 19.87 -26.14 -2.06
C THR A 375 19.65 -25.67 -3.49
N VAL A 376 18.58 -24.90 -3.72
CA VAL A 376 18.48 -24.03 -4.91
C VAL A 376 19.57 -22.97 -4.81
N SER A 377 20.31 -22.72 -5.89
CA SER A 377 21.38 -21.72 -5.87
C SER A 377 20.77 -20.32 -5.73
N THR A 378 21.40 -19.48 -4.90
CA THR A 378 20.92 -18.10 -4.66
C THR A 378 20.86 -17.26 -5.94
N GLU A 379 21.74 -17.56 -6.90
CA GLU A 379 21.82 -16.89 -8.21
C GLU A 379 20.61 -17.19 -9.10
N GLU A 380 20.12 -18.43 -9.14
CA GLU A 380 18.91 -18.80 -9.89
C GLU A 380 17.67 -18.11 -9.33
N LEU A 381 17.61 -17.95 -8.01
CA LEU A 381 16.47 -17.36 -7.31
C LEU A 381 16.38 -15.84 -7.50
N ASP A 382 17.53 -15.16 -7.47
CA ASP A 382 17.62 -13.74 -7.78
C ASP A 382 17.27 -13.45 -9.24
N GLY A 383 17.68 -14.33 -10.17
CA GLY A 383 17.31 -14.26 -11.58
C GLY A 383 15.78 -14.36 -11.81
N PHE A 384 15.12 -15.27 -11.10
CA PHE A 384 13.67 -15.43 -11.18
C PHE A 384 12.92 -14.18 -10.69
N LEU A 385 13.29 -13.64 -9.52
CA LEU A 385 12.62 -12.46 -8.96
C LEU A 385 12.75 -11.22 -9.84
N ARG A 386 13.90 -11.06 -10.51
CA ARG A 386 14.13 -9.93 -11.42
C ARG A 386 13.14 -9.92 -12.59
N ASN A 387 12.82 -11.10 -13.11
CA ASN A 387 11.90 -11.28 -14.22
C ASN A 387 10.43 -11.26 -13.77
N ALA A 388 10.15 -11.76 -12.56
CA ALA A 388 8.81 -11.75 -11.99
C ALA A 388 8.38 -10.33 -11.53
N SER A 389 9.29 -9.52 -11.00
CA SER A 389 8.96 -8.24 -10.35
C SER A 389 8.11 -7.28 -11.20
N PRO A 390 8.44 -7.05 -12.50
CA PRO A 390 7.57 -6.26 -13.37
C PRO A 390 6.19 -6.90 -13.54
N LEU A 391 6.13 -8.22 -13.73
CA LEU A 391 4.87 -8.97 -13.92
C LEU A 391 3.99 -8.97 -12.66
N MET A 392 4.56 -8.80 -11.47
CA MET A 392 3.80 -8.77 -10.22
C MET A 392 3.16 -7.41 -9.92
N LEU A 393 3.65 -6.33 -10.57
CA LEU A 393 3.18 -4.96 -10.35
C LEU A 393 2.17 -4.49 -11.39
N TYR A 394 2.19 -5.09 -12.58
CA TYR A 394 1.17 -4.87 -13.60
C TYR A 394 0.20 -6.05 -13.58
N ASP A 395 -1.11 -5.82 -13.63
CA ASP A 395 -2.16 -6.87 -13.73
C ASP A 395 -2.08 -7.68 -15.06
N ILE A 396 -0.90 -7.88 -15.63
CA ILE A 396 -0.65 -8.42 -16.98
C ILE A 396 -0.15 -9.88 -16.91
N CYS A 397 -0.63 -10.67 -15.95
CA CYS A 397 -0.31 -12.11 -15.89
C CYS A 397 -1.22 -13.01 -16.74
N ALA A 398 -2.09 -12.47 -17.60
CA ALA A 398 -3.06 -13.27 -18.36
C ALA A 398 -2.65 -13.60 -19.82
N GLY A 399 -1.39 -13.48 -20.23
CA GLY A 399 -1.04 -13.59 -21.65
C GLY A 399 0.32 -14.17 -22.04
N ALA A 400 1.01 -14.90 -21.17
CA ALA A 400 2.27 -15.55 -21.53
C ALA A 400 2.33 -16.99 -20.96
N ALA A 401 1.66 -17.90 -21.67
CA ALA A 401 1.94 -19.34 -21.67
C ALA A 401 1.79 -19.85 -23.10
#